data_AF-A0A2D4IMA2-F1
#
_entry.id   AF-A0A2D4IMA2-F1
#
_cell.length_a   1.000
_cell.length_b   1.000
_cell.length_c   1.000
_cell.angle_alpha   90.00
_cell.angle_beta   90.00
_cell.angle_gamma   90.00
#
_symmetry.space_group_name_H-M   'P 1'
#
loop_
_entity.id
_entity.type
_entity.pdbx_description
1 polymer ?
#
loop_
_entity_poly.entity_id
_entity_poly.type
_entity_poly.pdbx_seq_one_letter_code
_entity_poly.pdbx_strand_id
1 'polypeptide(L)'
;GCDFPSPGRLARGREEWESAALQNANTKCNGLLPVWGPHVPESAFATCLARHNTYLQECTGQREPTYQLNVHDTKLLFLRFATEQSFSVDTGGGGRESNVHLIPYIIHTVLYVLNTTRATSREEKNLQSFLEQPKEKWVEGAFEVDGPHYYTVLALHILPPERWKASCIDILKRLLVISHARAVSPAGASKLTDKAVKDYAVYRSSLLFWALVDLIYNMFRKVPPSNTEGGWSYSLAEYIRQNDMPIYEAADRALKSFQEEFMPAETFSEFLDMAGLLSEISDPDGFLKDLFNSLP
;
A
#
# COMPACT_ATOMS: atom_id res chain seq x y z
N GLY A 1 12.94 -36.20 -25.85
CA GLY A 1 12.54 -35.35 -26.98
C GLY A 1 11.21 -34.75 -26.60
N CYS A 2 11.21 -33.47 -26.23
CA CYS A 2 10.01 -32.68 -26.01
C CYS A 2 10.18 -31.45 -26.88
N ASP A 3 9.33 -31.35 -27.89
CA ASP A 3 9.40 -30.34 -28.94
C ASP A 3 9.05 -28.95 -28.40
N PHE A 4 9.94 -27.99 -28.67
CA PHE A 4 9.64 -26.57 -28.67
C PHE A 4 8.70 -26.27 -29.84
N PRO A 5 7.60 -25.51 -29.67
CA PRO A 5 6.87 -25.00 -30.81
C PRO A 5 7.62 -23.80 -31.42
N SER A 6 7.88 -23.90 -32.71
CA SER A 6 8.45 -22.90 -33.61
C SER A 6 7.58 -21.63 -33.69
N PRO A 7 8.18 -20.46 -34.01
CA PRO A 7 7.48 -19.18 -34.04
C PRO A 7 6.62 -19.08 -35.31
N GLY A 8 5.29 -19.05 -35.14
CA GLY A 8 4.35 -19.06 -36.27
C GLY A 8 3.09 -18.24 -35.99
N ARG A 9 3.02 -17.07 -36.64
CA ARG A 9 1.86 -16.17 -36.82
C ARG A 9 1.46 -15.30 -35.62
N LEU A 10 2.03 -14.10 -35.60
CA LEU A 10 1.34 -12.88 -35.14
C LEU A 10 -0.05 -12.84 -35.78
N ALA A 11 -1.09 -13.14 -35.00
CA ALA A 11 -2.46 -12.81 -35.37
C ALA A 11 -2.56 -11.28 -35.39
N ARG A 12 -2.65 -10.69 -36.59
CA ARG A 12 -3.01 -9.28 -36.76
C ARG A 12 -4.43 -9.07 -36.22
N GLY A 13 -4.56 -8.20 -35.23
CA GLY A 13 -5.69 -7.27 -35.11
C GLY A 13 -6.90 -7.76 -34.33
N ARG A 14 -6.70 -8.25 -33.10
CA ARG A 14 -7.69 -8.00 -32.04
C ARG A 14 -6.97 -7.19 -30.98
N GLU A 15 -7.46 -6.00 -30.66
CA GLU A 15 -6.81 -5.19 -29.63
C GLU A 15 -6.87 -5.96 -28.31
N GLU A 16 -5.79 -5.98 -27.54
CA GLU A 16 -5.75 -6.68 -26.24
C GLU A 16 -6.87 -6.20 -25.31
N TRP A 17 -7.26 -4.92 -25.44
CA TRP A 17 -8.41 -4.31 -24.77
C TRP A 17 -9.74 -4.91 -25.20
N GLU A 18 -9.96 -5.17 -26.49
CA GLU A 18 -11.16 -5.83 -26.99
C GLU A 18 -11.20 -7.31 -26.56
N SER A 19 -10.04 -7.96 -26.54
CA SER A 19 -9.92 -9.36 -26.11
C SER A 19 -10.20 -9.50 -24.62
N ALA A 20 -9.64 -8.61 -23.80
CA ALA A 20 -9.96 -8.50 -22.39
C ALA A 20 -11.47 -8.22 -22.22
N ALA A 21 -12.02 -7.20 -22.91
CA ALA A 21 -13.44 -6.81 -22.85
C ALA A 21 -14.39 -8.00 -23.05
N LEU A 22 -14.09 -8.85 -24.03
CA LEU A 22 -14.88 -10.04 -24.34
C LEU A 22 -14.74 -11.15 -23.29
N GLN A 23 -13.53 -11.41 -22.78
CA GLN A 23 -13.29 -12.49 -21.83
C GLN A 23 -13.86 -12.21 -20.43
N ASN A 24 -13.93 -10.93 -20.06
CA ASN A 24 -14.40 -10.47 -18.75
C ASN A 24 -15.71 -9.66 -18.88
N ALA A 25 -16.55 -10.01 -19.86
CA ALA A 25 -17.80 -9.29 -20.14
C ALA A 25 -18.82 -9.31 -18.97
N ASN A 26 -18.66 -10.22 -18.01
CA ASN A 26 -19.48 -10.32 -16.79
C ASN A 26 -18.86 -9.57 -15.59
N THR A 27 -17.68 -8.97 -15.76
CA THR A 27 -16.95 -8.27 -14.70
C THR A 27 -17.17 -6.76 -14.85
N LYS A 28 -17.55 -6.07 -13.75
CA LYS A 28 -18.00 -4.67 -13.80
C LYS A 28 -16.91 -3.67 -14.22
N CYS A 29 -15.64 -4.01 -13.97
CA CYS A 29 -14.48 -3.24 -14.39
C CYS A 29 -13.46 -4.20 -14.99
N ASN A 30 -13.06 -3.95 -16.22
CA ASN A 30 -12.16 -4.81 -16.98
C ASN A 30 -11.08 -3.98 -17.64
N GLY A 31 -10.36 -3.24 -16.80
CA GLY A 31 -9.24 -2.41 -17.23
C GLY A 31 -7.96 -3.23 -17.28
N LEU A 32 -7.12 -2.96 -18.28
CA LEU A 32 -5.74 -3.43 -18.29
C LEU A 32 -4.88 -2.38 -17.59
N LEU A 33 -4.17 -2.77 -16.51
CA LEU A 33 -3.15 -1.94 -15.89
C LEU A 33 -1.88 -2.02 -16.73
N PRO A 34 -1.36 -0.91 -17.29
CA PRO A 34 -0.13 -0.93 -18.06
C PRO A 34 1.07 -1.25 -17.17
N VAL A 35 1.92 -2.16 -17.61
CA VAL A 35 3.19 -2.50 -16.93
C VAL A 35 4.35 -1.94 -17.75
N TRP A 36 5.24 -1.18 -17.10
CA TRP A 36 6.44 -0.66 -17.73
C TRP A 36 7.58 -1.64 -17.51
N GLY A 37 7.96 -2.39 -18.55
CA GLY A 37 9.10 -3.31 -18.51
C GLY A 37 10.42 -2.67 -18.98
N PRO A 38 11.54 -3.42 -18.92
CA PRO A 38 12.88 -2.91 -19.21
C PRO A 38 13.07 -2.51 -20.69
N HIS A 39 12.34 -3.18 -21.59
CA HIS A 39 12.43 -2.98 -23.05
C HIS A 39 11.30 -2.11 -23.61
N VAL A 40 10.42 -1.57 -22.77
CA VAL A 40 9.30 -0.73 -23.19
C VAL A 40 9.75 0.74 -23.17
N PRO A 41 9.72 1.45 -24.31
CA PRO A 41 10.01 2.88 -24.33
C PRO A 41 9.03 3.65 -23.44
N GLU A 42 9.53 4.68 -22.74
CA GLU A 42 8.70 5.52 -21.86
C GLU A 42 7.48 6.09 -22.60
N SER A 43 7.64 6.54 -23.85
CA SER A 43 6.55 7.09 -24.65
C SER A 43 5.41 6.09 -24.92
N ALA A 44 5.75 4.81 -25.08
CA ALA A 44 4.77 3.74 -25.26
C ALA A 44 4.03 3.45 -23.95
N PHE A 45 4.74 3.42 -22.82
CA PHE A 45 4.14 3.28 -21.50
C PHE A 45 3.22 4.46 -21.17
N ALA A 46 3.68 5.70 -21.36
CA ALA A 46 2.91 6.92 -21.13
C ALA A 46 1.60 6.94 -21.95
N THR A 47 1.66 6.49 -23.20
CA THR A 47 0.47 6.36 -24.07
C THR A 47 -0.51 5.31 -23.55
N CYS A 48 -0.02 4.15 -23.10
CA CYS A 48 -0.87 3.12 -22.52
C CYS A 48 -1.48 3.55 -21.18
N LEU A 49 -0.73 4.26 -20.35
CA LEU A 49 -1.21 4.84 -19.09
C LEU A 49 -2.27 5.90 -19.32
N ALA A 50 -2.10 6.77 -20.32
CA ALA A 50 -3.11 7.74 -20.71
C ALA A 50 -4.42 7.05 -21.13
N ARG A 51 -4.34 6.00 -21.97
CA ARG A 51 -5.51 5.20 -22.38
C ARG A 51 -6.18 4.51 -21.18
N HIS A 52 -5.40 3.95 -20.26
CA HIS A 52 -5.93 3.38 -19.02
C HIS A 52 -6.70 4.42 -18.19
N ASN A 53 -6.14 5.62 -18.02
CA ASN A 53 -6.79 6.69 -17.28
C ASN A 53 -8.08 7.17 -17.96
N THR A 54 -8.10 7.29 -19.29
CA THR A 54 -9.32 7.60 -20.06
C THR A 54 -10.38 6.52 -19.85
N TYR A 55 -10.00 5.24 -19.91
CA TYR A 55 -10.93 4.13 -19.66
C TYR A 55 -11.54 4.20 -18.24
N LEU A 56 -10.72 4.47 -17.21
CA LEU A 56 -11.21 4.65 -15.84
C LEU A 56 -12.17 5.84 -15.73
N GLN A 57 -11.85 6.96 -16.38
CA GLN A 57 -12.72 8.13 -16.42
C GLN A 57 -14.08 7.82 -17.08
N GLU A 58 -14.08 7.10 -18.21
CA GLU A 58 -15.31 6.70 -18.90
C GLU A 58 -16.17 5.75 -18.05
N CYS A 59 -15.54 4.81 -17.32
CA CYS A 59 -16.25 3.84 -16.49
C CYS A 59 -16.78 4.42 -15.18
N THR A 60 -16.06 5.37 -14.59
CA THR A 60 -16.35 5.89 -13.23
C THR A 60 -16.97 7.27 -13.21
N GLY A 61 -16.91 8.01 -14.33
CA GLY A 61 -17.27 9.43 -14.38
C GLY A 61 -16.30 10.35 -13.63
N GLN A 62 -15.19 9.84 -13.09
CA GLN A 62 -14.18 10.64 -12.41
C GLN A 62 -13.35 11.44 -13.41
N ARG A 63 -13.16 12.74 -13.15
CA ARG A 63 -12.55 13.66 -14.14
C ARG A 63 -11.07 13.37 -14.43
N GLU A 64 -10.30 12.92 -13.45
CA GLU A 64 -8.86 12.67 -13.63
C GLU A 64 -8.33 11.70 -12.55
N PRO A 65 -7.84 10.50 -12.93
CA PRO A 65 -7.14 9.61 -12.00
C PRO A 65 -5.81 10.24 -11.57
N THR A 66 -5.67 10.57 -10.28
CA THR A 66 -4.45 11.16 -9.73
C THR A 66 -3.60 10.13 -8.99
N TYR A 67 -2.33 10.44 -8.74
CA TYR A 67 -1.50 9.56 -7.92
C TYR A 67 -2.02 9.43 -6.49
N GLN A 68 -2.67 10.47 -5.94
CA GLN A 68 -3.30 10.42 -4.62
C GLN A 68 -4.44 9.39 -4.57
N LEU A 69 -5.24 9.31 -5.65
CA LEU A 69 -6.27 8.28 -5.76
C LEU A 69 -5.65 6.88 -5.80
N ASN A 70 -4.56 6.67 -6.54
CA ASN A 70 -3.86 5.37 -6.53
C ASN A 70 -3.24 5.03 -5.16
N VAL A 71 -2.79 6.04 -4.38
CA VAL A 71 -2.38 5.83 -2.97
C VAL A 71 -3.59 5.44 -2.12
N HIS A 72 -4.76 6.02 -2.34
CA HIS A 72 -6.00 5.59 -1.70
C HIS A 72 -6.45 4.19 -2.12
N ASP A 73 -6.31 3.81 -3.37
CA ASP A 73 -6.66 2.48 -3.84
C ASP A 73 -5.75 1.43 -3.18
N THR A 74 -4.45 1.73 -3.07
CA THR A 74 -3.50 0.89 -2.30
C THR A 74 -3.89 0.83 -0.82
N LYS A 75 -4.27 1.96 -0.21
CA LYS A 75 -4.78 2.03 1.18
C LYS A 75 -6.01 1.15 1.37
N LEU A 76 -6.99 1.23 0.48
CA LEU A 76 -8.21 0.43 0.55
C LEU A 76 -7.92 -1.06 0.35
N LEU A 77 -7.00 -1.39 -0.57
CA LEU A 77 -6.53 -2.74 -0.77
C LEU A 77 -5.90 -3.32 0.50
N PHE A 78 -5.00 -2.58 1.14
CA PHE A 78 -4.35 -3.03 2.38
C PHE A 78 -5.35 -3.17 3.53
N LEU A 79 -6.32 -2.26 3.64
CA LEU A 79 -7.42 -2.39 4.59
C LEU A 79 -8.25 -3.65 4.33
N ARG A 80 -8.46 -4.04 3.07
CA ARG A 80 -9.16 -5.28 2.71
C ARG A 80 -8.39 -6.51 3.17
N PHE A 81 -7.08 -6.56 2.95
CA PHE A 81 -6.21 -7.60 3.51
C PHE A 81 -6.31 -7.64 5.05
N ALA A 82 -6.15 -6.49 5.70
CA ALA A 82 -6.08 -6.38 7.15
C ALA A 82 -7.42 -6.64 7.88
N THR A 83 -8.55 -6.49 7.19
CA THR A 83 -9.88 -6.82 7.70
C THR A 83 -10.37 -8.19 7.22
N GLU A 84 -9.53 -8.92 6.48
CA GLU A 84 -9.81 -10.27 5.97
C GLU A 84 -11.08 -10.35 5.11
N GLN A 85 -11.49 -9.22 4.53
CA GLN A 85 -12.68 -9.14 3.72
C GLN A 85 -12.43 -9.75 2.33
N SER A 86 -13.48 -10.28 1.72
CA SER A 86 -13.37 -10.88 0.39
C SER A 86 -13.04 -9.80 -0.66
N PHE A 87 -11.99 -10.04 -1.43
CA PHE A 87 -11.60 -9.17 -2.56
C PHE A 87 -12.66 -9.17 -3.66
N SER A 88 -13.40 -10.27 -3.82
CA SER A 88 -14.44 -10.39 -4.84
C SER A 88 -15.63 -9.44 -4.66
N VAL A 89 -15.82 -8.87 -3.46
CA VAL A 89 -16.93 -7.95 -3.18
C VAL A 89 -16.83 -6.67 -4.00
N ASP A 90 -15.61 -6.16 -4.22
CA ASP A 90 -15.41 -4.92 -4.97
C ASP A 90 -15.07 -5.18 -6.44
N THR A 91 -14.19 -6.15 -6.69
CA THR A 91 -13.58 -6.37 -8.01
C THR A 91 -14.30 -7.45 -8.82
N GLY A 92 -15.21 -8.21 -8.22
CA GLY A 92 -15.90 -9.33 -8.86
C GLY A 92 -15.00 -10.56 -9.11
N GLY A 93 -13.80 -10.60 -8.53
CA GLY A 93 -12.86 -11.71 -8.68
C GLY A 93 -11.47 -11.42 -8.10
N GLY A 94 -10.57 -12.40 -8.13
CA GLY A 94 -9.22 -12.28 -7.58
C GLY A 94 -9.14 -12.64 -6.09
N GLY A 95 -8.06 -13.34 -5.73
CA GLY A 95 -7.77 -13.76 -4.36
C GLY A 95 -6.66 -12.91 -3.73
N ARG A 96 -6.25 -13.27 -2.52
CA ARG A 96 -5.08 -12.65 -1.85
C ARG A 96 -3.82 -12.71 -2.73
N GLU A 97 -3.62 -13.85 -3.39
CA GLU A 97 -2.49 -14.08 -4.29
C GLU A 97 -2.47 -13.11 -5.48
N SER A 98 -3.55 -13.01 -6.26
CA SER A 98 -3.58 -12.07 -7.39
C SER A 98 -3.41 -10.61 -6.94
N ASN A 99 -3.96 -10.26 -5.77
CA ASN A 99 -3.89 -8.90 -5.25
C ASN A 99 -2.50 -8.55 -4.70
N VAL A 100 -1.78 -9.47 -4.06
CA VAL A 100 -0.42 -9.18 -3.58
C VAL A 100 0.53 -8.92 -4.75
N HIS A 101 0.36 -9.66 -5.85
CA HIS A 101 1.14 -9.49 -7.08
C HIS A 101 0.83 -8.18 -7.80
N LEU A 102 -0.35 -7.60 -7.59
CA LEU A 102 -0.74 -6.33 -8.19
C LEU A 102 -0.06 -5.12 -7.53
N ILE A 103 0.23 -5.20 -6.22
CA ILE A 103 0.73 -4.08 -5.39
C ILE A 103 1.95 -3.38 -6.02
N PRO A 104 3.02 -4.08 -6.46
CA PRO A 104 4.20 -3.42 -7.02
C PRO A 104 3.90 -2.57 -8.25
N TYR A 105 2.92 -2.96 -9.07
CA TYR A 105 2.58 -2.24 -10.30
C TYR A 105 1.65 -1.04 -10.04
N ILE A 106 0.83 -1.09 -8.99
CA ILE A 106 0.11 0.10 -8.51
C ILE A 106 1.10 1.12 -7.97
N ILE A 107 2.06 0.67 -7.14
CA ILE A 107 3.15 1.52 -6.62
C ILE A 107 3.93 2.13 -7.79
N HIS A 108 4.28 1.32 -8.81
CA HIS A 108 5.00 1.81 -9.98
C HIS A 108 4.26 2.92 -10.72
N THR A 109 2.93 2.81 -10.84
CA THR A 109 2.09 3.84 -11.45
C THR A 109 2.11 5.15 -10.67
N VAL A 110 2.02 5.08 -9.33
CA VAL A 110 2.15 6.25 -8.44
C VAL A 110 3.54 6.89 -8.61
N LEU A 111 4.60 6.09 -8.60
CA LEU A 111 5.98 6.57 -8.74
C LEU A 111 6.21 7.27 -10.09
N TYR A 112 5.69 6.72 -11.18
CA TYR A 112 5.79 7.35 -12.50
C TYR A 112 5.21 8.77 -12.48
N VAL A 113 4.00 8.93 -11.93
CA VAL A 113 3.34 10.24 -11.86
C VAL A 113 4.08 11.16 -10.89
N LEU A 114 4.52 10.69 -9.71
CA LEU A 114 5.31 11.48 -8.77
C LEU A 114 6.60 12.02 -9.40
N ASN A 115 7.32 11.16 -10.11
CA ASN A 115 8.61 11.48 -10.72
C ASN A 115 8.47 12.46 -11.88
N THR A 116 7.51 12.23 -12.77
CA THR A 116 7.26 13.09 -13.95
C THR A 116 6.68 14.45 -13.58
N THR A 117 5.84 14.51 -12.54
CA THR A 117 5.28 15.77 -12.02
C THR A 117 6.17 16.47 -10.98
N ARG A 118 7.29 15.84 -10.60
CA ARG A 118 8.23 16.32 -9.58
C ARG A 118 7.55 16.62 -8.23
N ALA A 119 6.57 15.80 -7.86
CA ALA A 119 5.77 15.97 -6.65
C ALA A 119 6.40 15.36 -5.39
N THR A 120 7.44 14.51 -5.52
CA THR A 120 8.07 13.80 -4.38
C THR A 120 8.43 14.74 -3.23
N SER A 121 9.14 15.84 -3.48
CA SER A 121 9.56 16.77 -2.41
C SER A 121 8.39 17.49 -1.73
N ARG A 122 7.24 17.66 -2.41
CA ARG A 122 6.02 18.18 -1.77
C ARG A 122 5.45 17.13 -0.82
N GLU A 123 5.36 15.88 -1.27
CA GLU A 123 4.81 14.81 -0.45
C GLU A 123 5.70 14.45 0.74
N GLU A 124 7.03 14.59 0.61
CA GLU A 124 7.94 14.47 1.75
C GLU A 124 7.66 15.53 2.82
N LYS A 125 7.37 16.78 2.42
CA LYS A 125 6.98 17.84 3.36
C LYS A 125 5.62 17.58 3.99
N ASN A 126 4.66 17.07 3.23
CA ASN A 126 3.34 16.70 3.75
C ASN A 126 3.47 15.59 4.80
N LEU A 127 4.23 14.54 4.49
CA LEU A 127 4.47 13.43 5.41
C LEU A 127 5.23 13.88 6.66
N GLN A 128 6.26 14.73 6.51
CA GLN A 128 6.96 15.30 7.65
C GLN A 128 6.01 16.11 8.54
N SER A 129 5.16 16.95 7.94
CA SER A 129 4.16 17.74 8.66
C SER A 129 3.17 16.83 9.42
N PHE A 130 2.77 15.71 8.82
CA PHE A 130 1.94 14.69 9.47
C PHE A 130 2.64 14.06 10.70
N LEU A 131 3.90 13.66 10.56
CA LEU A 131 4.68 13.06 11.64
C LEU A 131 4.87 14.03 12.82
N GLU A 132 5.05 15.32 12.52
CA GLU A 132 5.22 16.41 13.48
C GLU A 132 3.90 16.92 14.09
N GLN A 133 2.74 16.41 13.66
CA GLN A 133 1.46 16.84 14.21
C GLN A 133 1.41 16.66 15.74
N PRO A 134 0.95 17.69 16.48
CA PRO A 134 0.83 17.61 17.92
C PRO A 134 -0.29 16.63 18.32
N LYS A 135 -0.18 16.03 19.51
CA LYS A 135 -1.07 14.95 19.99
C LYS A 135 -2.55 15.33 20.01
N GLU A 136 -2.84 16.62 20.16
CA GLU A 136 -4.17 17.21 20.10
C GLU A 136 -4.87 17.00 18.76
N LYS A 137 -4.13 16.74 17.69
CA LYS A 137 -4.67 16.46 16.36
C LYS A 137 -4.81 14.98 16.04
N TRP A 138 -4.25 14.08 16.84
CA TRP A 138 -4.19 12.66 16.47
C TRP A 138 -5.57 12.00 16.48
N VAL A 139 -6.45 12.39 17.39
CA VAL A 139 -7.82 11.83 17.47
C VAL A 139 -8.67 12.34 16.32
N GLU A 140 -8.59 13.62 15.97
CA GLU A 140 -9.27 14.18 14.79
C GLU A 140 -8.79 13.49 13.50
N GLY A 141 -7.47 13.31 13.37
CA GLY A 141 -6.84 12.63 12.25
C GLY A 141 -7.28 11.17 12.06
N ALA A 142 -7.87 10.54 13.09
CA ALA A 142 -8.44 9.20 12.95
C ALA A 142 -9.66 9.14 12.02
N PHE A 143 -10.30 10.26 11.74
CA PHE A 143 -11.51 10.36 10.93
C PHE A 143 -11.28 11.06 9.58
N GLU A 144 -10.05 11.52 9.31
CA GLU A 144 -9.69 12.15 8.05
C GLU A 144 -9.50 11.12 6.92
N VAL A 145 -9.85 11.53 5.70
CA VAL A 145 -9.66 10.73 4.47
C VAL A 145 -8.16 10.52 4.20
N ASP A 146 -7.40 11.61 4.33
CA ASP A 146 -5.93 11.68 4.24
C ASP A 146 -5.29 11.56 5.63
N GLY A 147 -5.81 10.64 6.44
CA GLY A 147 -5.30 10.38 7.78
C GLY A 147 -4.09 9.43 7.82
N PRO A 148 -3.75 8.88 9.00
CA PRO A 148 -2.59 8.01 9.17
C PRO A 148 -2.48 6.83 8.19
N HIS A 149 -3.59 6.18 7.82
CA HIS A 149 -3.57 5.10 6.82
C HIS A 149 -3.07 5.59 5.45
N TYR A 150 -3.44 6.80 5.02
CA TYR A 150 -2.97 7.38 3.76
C TYR A 150 -1.47 7.68 3.82
N TYR A 151 -1.02 8.39 4.85
CA TYR A 151 0.39 8.75 5.01
C TYR A 151 1.31 7.53 5.17
N THR A 152 0.81 6.46 5.79
CA THR A 152 1.53 5.18 5.89
C THR A 152 1.80 4.57 4.51
N VAL A 153 0.81 4.60 3.61
CA VAL A 153 0.96 4.09 2.23
C VAL A 153 1.76 5.05 1.36
N LEU A 154 1.56 6.37 1.53
CA LEU A 154 2.34 7.38 0.84
C LEU A 154 3.84 7.20 1.13
N ALA A 155 4.21 6.87 2.38
CA ALA A 155 5.59 6.61 2.78
C ALA A 155 6.29 5.59 1.88
N LEU A 156 5.63 4.50 1.43
CA LEU A 156 6.22 3.50 0.53
C LEU A 156 6.83 4.11 -0.74
N HIS A 157 6.22 5.19 -1.22
CA HIS A 157 6.58 5.82 -2.48
C HIS A 157 7.72 6.84 -2.34
N ILE A 158 7.90 7.41 -1.14
CA ILE A 158 8.75 8.59 -0.94
C ILE A 158 9.82 8.42 0.15
N LEU A 159 9.64 7.51 1.10
CA LEU A 159 10.61 7.23 2.15
C LEU A 159 11.44 5.97 1.84
N PRO A 160 12.78 6.04 1.85
CA PRO A 160 13.62 4.86 1.79
C PRO A 160 13.49 3.98 3.05
N PRO A 161 13.85 2.69 2.98
CA PRO A 161 13.69 1.73 4.07
C PRO A 161 14.29 2.18 5.42
N GLU A 162 15.41 2.88 5.40
CA GLU A 162 16.09 3.38 6.60
C GLU A 162 15.24 4.46 7.30
N ARG A 163 14.60 5.34 6.52
CA ARG A 163 13.70 6.37 7.06
C ARG A 163 12.36 5.78 7.50
N TRP A 164 11.88 4.74 6.83
CA TRP A 164 10.75 3.95 7.31
C TRP A 164 11.05 3.34 8.68
N LYS A 165 12.16 2.62 8.84
CA LYS A 165 12.57 2.03 10.13
C LYS A 165 12.67 3.07 11.24
N ALA A 166 13.12 4.29 10.94
CA ALA A 166 13.20 5.37 11.92
C ALA A 166 11.83 5.97 12.33
N SER A 167 10.78 5.79 11.54
CA SER A 167 9.45 6.42 11.74
C SER A 167 8.30 5.42 11.94
N CYS A 168 8.53 4.13 11.68
CA CYS A 168 7.48 3.12 11.64
C CYS A 168 6.77 2.93 12.99
N ILE A 169 7.47 3.14 14.12
CA ILE A 169 6.86 3.08 15.46
C ILE A 169 5.94 4.28 15.72
N ASP A 170 6.29 5.48 15.26
CA ASP A 170 5.42 6.65 15.41
C ASP A 170 4.18 6.55 14.52
N ILE A 171 4.34 5.96 13.33
CA ILE A 171 3.22 5.60 12.47
C ILE A 171 2.34 4.51 13.12
N LEU A 172 2.95 3.48 13.72
CA LEU A 172 2.24 2.44 14.47
C LEU A 172 1.37 3.04 15.59
N LYS A 173 1.92 3.97 16.37
CA LYS A 173 1.16 4.72 17.38
C LYS A 173 -0.05 5.43 16.78
N ARG A 174 0.11 6.11 15.64
CA ARG A 174 -1.01 6.78 14.96
C ARG A 174 -2.09 5.79 14.55
N LEU A 175 -1.72 4.64 13.97
CA LEU A 175 -2.67 3.60 13.56
C LEU A 175 -3.43 2.99 14.75
N LEU A 176 -2.74 2.70 15.85
CA LEU A 176 -3.35 2.23 17.10
C LEU A 176 -4.38 3.23 17.65
N VAL A 177 -4.07 4.53 17.57
CA VAL A 177 -5.00 5.60 17.96
C VAL A 177 -6.22 5.63 17.06
N ILE A 178 -6.08 5.36 15.75
CA ILE A 178 -7.25 5.22 14.87
C ILE A 178 -8.18 4.12 15.36
N SER A 179 -7.65 2.90 15.51
CA SER A 179 -8.43 1.75 15.97
C SER A 179 -9.15 2.05 17.27
N HIS A 180 -8.44 2.65 18.23
CA HIS A 180 -9.01 3.00 19.51
C HIS A 180 -10.12 4.05 19.39
N ALA A 181 -9.83 5.19 18.76
CA ALA A 181 -10.76 6.31 18.62
C ALA A 181 -12.04 5.91 17.90
N ARG A 182 -11.94 5.09 16.84
CA ARG A 182 -13.11 4.60 16.10
C ARG A 182 -13.92 3.57 16.88
N ALA A 183 -13.28 2.79 17.75
CA ALA A 183 -13.99 1.82 18.61
C ALA A 183 -14.78 2.51 19.73
N VAL A 184 -14.20 3.53 20.38
CA VAL A 184 -14.85 4.24 21.50
C VAL A 184 -15.75 5.39 21.04
N SER A 185 -15.49 5.96 19.86
CA SER A 185 -16.21 7.12 19.30
C SER A 185 -16.47 6.95 17.79
N PRO A 186 -17.32 5.99 17.37
CA PRO A 186 -17.53 5.68 15.95
C PRO A 186 -18.13 6.84 15.13
N ALA A 187 -18.83 7.78 15.78
CA ALA A 187 -19.41 8.96 15.14
C ALA A 187 -18.41 10.12 14.93
N GLY A 188 -17.14 9.95 15.32
CA GLY A 188 -16.13 11.00 15.30
C GLY A 188 -15.86 11.58 16.69
N ALA A 189 -14.62 12.01 16.91
CA ALA A 189 -14.20 12.70 18.13
C ALA A 189 -12.96 13.56 17.89
N SER A 190 -12.76 14.57 18.74
CA SER A 190 -11.52 15.35 18.81
C SER A 190 -10.65 15.02 20.03
N LYS A 191 -11.15 14.20 20.96
CA LYS A 191 -10.48 13.77 22.21
C LYS A 191 -10.90 12.36 22.60
N LEU A 192 -10.10 11.66 23.40
CA LEU A 192 -10.44 10.34 23.92
C LEU A 192 -11.13 10.44 25.29
N THR A 193 -12.41 10.07 25.36
CA THR A 193 -13.17 10.01 26.62
C THR A 193 -12.91 8.71 27.39
N ASP A 194 -12.73 7.61 26.66
CA ASP A 194 -12.33 6.32 27.18
C ASP A 194 -10.90 6.05 26.69
N LYS A 195 -9.96 5.91 27.63
CA LYS A 195 -8.53 5.64 27.37
C LYS A 195 -8.12 4.23 27.81
N ALA A 196 -9.07 3.42 28.27
CA ALA A 196 -8.79 2.08 28.72
C ALA A 196 -8.49 1.17 27.52
N VAL A 197 -7.32 0.53 27.54
CA VAL A 197 -6.90 -0.43 26.51
C VAL A 197 -8.00 -1.46 26.28
N LYS A 198 -8.27 -1.75 25.00
CA LYS A 198 -9.29 -2.71 24.56
C LYS A 198 -8.69 -4.06 24.21
N ASP A 199 -9.53 -5.03 23.89
CA ASP A 199 -9.08 -6.33 23.40
C ASP A 199 -8.28 -6.19 22.10
N TYR A 200 -7.33 -7.10 21.90
CA TYR A 200 -6.45 -7.12 20.72
C TYR A 200 -7.22 -7.01 19.39
N ALA A 201 -8.40 -7.62 19.31
CA ALA A 201 -9.27 -7.57 18.12
C ALA A 201 -9.61 -6.14 17.65
N VAL A 202 -9.65 -5.15 18.55
CA VAL A 202 -9.87 -3.73 18.20
C VAL A 202 -8.70 -3.15 17.41
N TYR A 203 -7.48 -3.58 17.72
CA TYR A 203 -6.24 -3.06 17.15
C TYR A 203 -5.74 -3.90 15.97
N ARG A 204 -6.16 -5.16 15.89
CA ARG A 204 -5.69 -6.17 14.93
C ARG A 204 -5.63 -5.66 13.49
N SER A 205 -6.68 -5.01 12.99
CA SER A 205 -6.69 -4.52 11.61
C SER A 205 -5.64 -3.43 11.35
N SER A 206 -5.43 -2.51 12.29
CA SER A 206 -4.36 -1.50 12.17
C SER A 206 -2.96 -2.11 12.27
N LEU A 207 -2.78 -3.15 13.09
CA LEU A 207 -1.54 -3.90 13.19
C LEU A 207 -1.22 -4.66 11.90
N LEU A 208 -2.19 -5.40 11.36
CA LEU A 208 -2.05 -6.11 10.08
C LEU A 208 -1.82 -5.14 8.91
N PHE A 209 -2.47 -3.97 8.92
CA PHE A 209 -2.22 -2.93 7.92
C PHE A 209 -0.77 -2.43 7.98
N TRP A 210 -0.24 -2.19 9.19
CA TRP A 210 1.16 -1.81 9.37
C TRP A 210 2.11 -2.91 8.89
N ALA A 211 1.82 -4.18 9.21
CA ALA A 211 2.64 -5.31 8.81
C ALA A 211 2.72 -5.48 7.29
N LEU A 212 1.61 -5.27 6.57
CA LEU A 212 1.62 -5.26 5.10
C LEU A 212 2.62 -4.23 4.56
N VAL A 213 2.59 -3.01 5.10
CA VAL A 213 3.49 -1.94 4.67
C VAL A 213 4.95 -2.32 4.92
N ASP A 214 5.27 -2.86 6.10
CA ASP A 214 6.63 -3.32 6.41
C ASP A 214 7.06 -4.49 5.50
N LEU A 215 6.17 -5.43 5.22
CA LEU A 215 6.43 -6.53 4.28
C LEU A 215 6.69 -6.03 2.84
N ILE A 216 5.99 -4.99 2.39
CA ILE A 216 6.26 -4.35 1.10
C ILE A 216 7.62 -3.65 1.12
N TYR A 217 8.01 -2.98 2.21
CA TYR A 217 9.38 -2.47 2.34
C TYR A 217 10.43 -3.60 2.24
N ASN A 218 10.18 -4.74 2.89
CA ASN A 218 11.06 -5.91 2.82
C ASN A 218 11.13 -6.53 1.41
N MET A 219 10.05 -6.43 0.62
CA MET A 219 10.02 -6.81 -0.80
C MET A 219 11.06 -6.01 -1.60
N PHE A 220 11.22 -4.73 -1.28
CA PHE A 220 12.08 -3.77 -1.98
C PHE A 220 13.45 -3.55 -1.31
N ARG A 221 13.85 -4.38 -0.34
CA ARG A 221 15.13 -4.24 0.39
C ARG A 221 16.39 -4.29 -0.49
N LYS A 222 16.27 -4.78 -1.73
CA LYS A 222 17.38 -4.88 -2.71
C LYS A 222 17.46 -3.67 -3.64
N VAL A 223 16.56 -2.70 -3.51
CA VAL A 223 16.62 -1.44 -4.27
C VAL A 223 17.93 -0.72 -3.89
N PRO A 224 18.76 -0.32 -4.87
CA PRO A 224 20.00 0.40 -4.58
C PRO A 224 19.69 1.80 -4.02
N PRO A 225 20.55 2.35 -3.15
CA PRO A 225 20.42 3.73 -2.70
C PRO A 225 20.60 4.69 -3.89
N SER A 226 19.73 5.70 -3.97
CA SER A 226 19.76 6.70 -5.04
C SER A 226 20.58 7.92 -4.63
N ASN A 227 21.53 8.31 -5.47
CA ASN A 227 22.27 9.57 -5.33
C ASN A 227 21.79 10.67 -6.30
N THR A 228 20.72 10.43 -7.06
CA THR A 228 20.18 11.38 -8.06
C THR A 228 19.03 12.22 -7.50
N GLU A 229 18.73 13.33 -8.19
CA GLU A 229 17.55 14.15 -7.94
C GLU A 229 16.28 13.27 -8.02
N GLY A 230 15.49 13.22 -6.93
CA GLY A 230 14.32 12.35 -6.79
C GLY A 230 14.49 11.10 -5.90
N GLY A 231 15.71 10.78 -5.47
CA GLY A 231 15.96 9.89 -4.34
C GLY A 231 15.32 8.50 -4.45
N TRP A 232 14.68 8.05 -3.36
CA TRP A 232 14.02 6.74 -3.25
C TRP A 232 13.01 6.49 -4.37
N SER A 233 12.17 7.47 -4.68
CA SER A 233 11.07 7.32 -5.66
C SER A 233 11.55 6.94 -7.08
N TYR A 234 12.72 7.43 -7.49
CA TYR A 234 13.31 7.05 -8.78
C TYR A 234 13.96 5.66 -8.73
N SER A 235 14.72 5.35 -7.67
CA SER A 235 15.38 4.05 -7.57
C SER A 235 14.39 2.90 -7.41
N LEU A 236 13.30 3.11 -6.67
CA LEU A 236 12.23 2.13 -6.56
C LEU A 236 11.53 1.92 -7.90
N ALA A 237 11.24 2.99 -8.65
CA ALA A 237 10.61 2.88 -9.97
C ALA A 237 11.47 2.06 -10.94
N GLU A 238 12.76 2.41 -11.04
CA GLU A 238 13.68 1.68 -11.91
C GLU A 238 13.88 0.23 -11.46
N TYR A 239 13.94 -0.03 -10.16
CA TYR A 239 14.03 -1.40 -9.65
C TYR A 239 12.79 -2.22 -10.05
N ILE A 240 11.57 -1.69 -9.89
CA ILE A 240 10.34 -2.38 -10.28
C ILE A 240 10.36 -2.70 -11.78
N ARG A 241 10.78 -1.74 -12.61
CA ARG A 241 10.89 -1.91 -14.07
C ARG A 241 11.84 -3.04 -14.48
N GLN A 242 12.88 -3.30 -13.70
CA GLN A 242 13.96 -4.23 -14.05
C GLN A 242 13.84 -5.62 -13.39
N ASN A 243 13.02 -5.76 -12.34
CA ASN A 243 13.09 -6.93 -11.45
C ASN A 243 11.74 -7.65 -11.28
N ASP A 244 11.00 -7.86 -12.38
CA ASP A 244 9.69 -8.50 -12.38
C ASP A 244 9.67 -9.86 -11.64
N MET A 245 10.52 -10.81 -12.06
CA MET A 245 10.57 -12.14 -11.42
C MET A 245 11.01 -12.09 -9.95
N PRO A 246 12.09 -11.38 -9.56
CA PRO A 246 12.43 -11.22 -8.14
C PRO A 246 11.32 -10.59 -7.29
N ILE A 247 10.53 -9.66 -7.86
CA ILE A 247 9.40 -9.02 -7.19
C ILE A 247 8.25 -10.00 -7.03
N TYR A 248 7.93 -10.78 -8.06
CA TYR A 248 6.92 -11.83 -8.01
C TYR A 248 7.21 -12.81 -6.86
N GLU A 249 8.42 -13.37 -6.80
CA GLU A 249 8.82 -14.28 -5.72
C GLU A 249 8.82 -13.58 -4.33
N ALA A 250 9.07 -12.28 -4.30
CA ALA A 250 9.04 -11.51 -3.06
C ALA A 250 7.60 -11.22 -2.59
N ALA A 251 6.65 -11.07 -3.52
CA ALA A 251 5.23 -10.97 -3.24
C ALA A 251 4.68 -12.28 -2.65
N ASP A 252 5.07 -13.43 -3.20
CA ASP A 252 4.74 -14.75 -2.63
C ASP A 252 5.22 -14.89 -1.19
N ARG A 253 6.49 -14.52 -0.93
CA ARG A 253 7.05 -14.55 0.43
C ARG A 253 6.33 -13.59 1.37
N ALA A 254 6.04 -12.37 0.91
CA ALA A 254 5.33 -11.37 1.70
C ALA A 254 3.93 -11.87 2.08
N LEU A 255 3.19 -12.45 1.13
CA LEU A 255 1.88 -13.02 1.39
C LEU A 255 1.95 -14.20 2.37
N LYS A 256 2.93 -15.09 2.18
CA LYS A 256 3.14 -16.21 3.09
C LYS A 256 3.39 -15.74 4.53
N SER A 257 4.35 -14.83 4.74
CA SER A 257 4.61 -14.26 6.07
C SER A 257 3.40 -13.53 6.64
N PHE A 258 2.65 -12.78 5.81
CA PHE A 258 1.42 -12.14 6.26
C PHE A 258 0.41 -13.17 6.79
N GLN A 259 0.18 -14.26 6.06
CA GLN A 259 -0.85 -15.25 6.40
C GLN A 259 -0.42 -16.24 7.49
N GLU A 260 0.84 -16.64 7.52
CA GLU A 260 1.34 -17.69 8.41
C GLU A 260 1.96 -17.13 9.70
N GLU A 261 2.44 -15.87 9.71
CA GLU A 261 3.12 -15.28 10.86
C GLU A 261 2.28 -14.17 11.50
N PHE A 262 1.82 -13.18 10.72
CA PHE A 262 1.11 -12.02 11.27
C PHE A 262 -0.39 -12.27 11.55
N MET A 263 -1.11 -12.89 10.61
CA MET A 263 -2.54 -13.17 10.79
C MET A 263 -2.85 -14.08 12.00
N PRO A 264 -2.04 -15.08 12.36
CA PRO A 264 -2.32 -15.92 13.53
C PRO A 264 -2.09 -15.24 14.88
N ALA A 265 -1.46 -14.06 14.94
CA ALA A 265 -1.21 -13.37 16.21
C ALA A 265 -2.51 -13.04 16.94
N GLU A 266 -2.57 -13.35 18.23
CA GLU A 266 -3.72 -13.16 19.11
C GLU A 266 -3.48 -12.05 20.15
N THR A 267 -2.23 -11.65 20.33
CA THR A 267 -1.85 -10.59 21.29
C THR A 267 -0.96 -9.52 20.67
N PHE A 268 -0.90 -8.34 21.31
CA PHE A 268 -0.01 -7.27 20.87
C PHE A 268 1.46 -7.64 21.03
N SER A 269 1.81 -8.40 22.08
CA SER A 269 3.18 -8.89 22.28
C SER A 269 3.63 -9.84 21.17
N GLU A 270 2.78 -10.80 20.77
CA GLU A 270 3.08 -11.70 19.64
C GLU A 270 3.27 -10.92 18.33
N PHE A 271 2.41 -9.94 18.07
CA PHE A 271 2.58 -9.07 16.91
C PHE A 271 3.94 -8.36 16.92
N LEU A 272 4.35 -7.79 18.06
CA LEU A 272 5.62 -7.09 18.18
C LEU A 272 6.83 -8.02 17.98
N ASP A 273 6.72 -9.28 18.40
CA ASP A 273 7.74 -10.30 18.15
C ASP A 273 7.92 -10.55 16.65
N MET A 274 6.81 -10.84 15.95
CA MET A 274 6.82 -11.06 14.50
C MET A 274 7.26 -9.83 13.71
N ALA A 275 6.91 -8.62 14.19
CA ALA A 275 7.33 -7.35 13.60
C ALA A 275 8.80 -7.00 13.89
N GLY A 276 9.47 -7.74 14.78
CA GLY A 276 10.84 -7.44 15.23
C GLY A 276 10.94 -6.12 15.99
N LEU A 277 9.92 -5.78 16.78
CA LEU A 277 9.81 -4.52 17.53
C LEU A 277 9.94 -4.69 19.05
N LEU A 278 10.18 -5.90 19.57
CA LEU A 278 10.31 -6.14 21.01
C LEU A 278 11.55 -5.48 21.64
N SER A 279 12.60 -5.21 20.86
CA SER A 279 13.77 -4.47 21.36
C SER A 279 13.44 -3.01 21.66
N GLU A 280 12.55 -2.41 20.88
CA GLU A 280 12.14 -1.02 20.98
C GLU A 280 10.90 -0.85 21.87
N ILE A 281 10.04 -1.86 21.94
CA ILE A 281 8.82 -1.90 22.75
C ILE A 281 8.88 -3.12 23.67
N SER A 282 9.61 -2.96 24.78
CA SER A 282 9.87 -4.04 25.75
C SER A 282 8.70 -4.31 26.73
N ASP A 283 7.80 -3.34 26.92
CA ASP A 283 6.56 -3.49 27.70
C ASP A 283 5.34 -3.17 26.80
N PRO A 284 4.78 -4.17 26.10
CA PRO A 284 3.64 -3.98 25.20
C PRO A 284 2.39 -3.40 25.90
N ASP A 285 2.13 -3.85 27.14
CA ASP A 285 0.95 -3.41 27.91
C ASP A 285 1.11 -1.98 28.40
N GLY A 286 2.30 -1.63 28.93
CA GLY A 286 2.65 -0.27 29.30
C GLY A 286 2.60 0.67 28.09
N PHE A 287 3.12 0.24 26.95
CA PHE A 287 3.14 1.03 25.71
C PHE A 287 1.74 1.49 25.29
N LEU A 288 0.74 0.61 25.28
CA LEU A 288 -0.64 0.97 24.91
C LEU A 288 -1.28 1.92 25.93
N LYS A 289 -1.07 1.65 27.23
CA LYS A 289 -1.59 2.52 28.31
C LYS A 289 -1.00 3.92 28.21
N ASP A 290 0.31 4.02 28.07
CA ASP A 290 1.03 5.29 27.97
C ASP A 290 0.63 6.05 26.70
N LEU A 291 0.47 5.35 25.58
CA LEU A 291 0.01 5.94 24.33
C LEU A 291 -1.35 6.63 24.53
N PHE A 292 -2.38 5.93 25.02
CA PHE A 292 -3.71 6.51 25.17
C PHE A 292 -3.79 7.56 26.27
N ASN A 293 -3.08 7.37 27.39
CA ASN A 293 -3.00 8.36 28.46
C ASN A 293 -2.29 9.64 28.04
N SER A 294 -1.41 9.58 27.06
CA SER A 294 -0.70 10.74 26.54
C SER A 294 -1.51 11.62 25.57
N LEU A 295 -2.69 11.15 25.14
CA LEU A 295 -3.60 11.91 24.29
C LEU A 295 -4.56 12.76 25.14
N PRO A 296 -5.08 13.88 24.62
CA PRO A 296 -6.08 14.69 25.32
C PRO A 296 -7.41 13.97 25.48
#